data_AF-A0A1I3M1X6-F1
#
_entry.id   AF-A0A1I3M1X6-F1
#
_cell.length_a   1.000
_cell.length_b   1.000
_cell.length_c   1.000
_cell.angle_alpha   90.00
_cell.angle_beta   90.00
_cell.angle_gamma   90.00
#
_symmetry.space_group_name_H-M   'P 1'
#
loop_
_entity.id
_entity.type
_entity.pdbx_description
1 polymer ?
#
loop_
_entity_poly.entity_id
_entity_poly.type
_entity_poly.pdbx_seq_one_letter_code
_entity_poly.pdbx_strand_id
1 'polypeptide(L)'
;MEGLQGFLDQLKASIAGNMPTTTSQEASCPFNKCDGSMWKVVQLPGKGSSEVRCECYDFKLFQLSISDKCPHRECDGSGWTLFLDEENGVCRRKECKCLIQENEQRRLDKLFKIARIPAKYLDKRLENYEAAPGSEQHTAWRMAKRYVERFQELRSEEKNGLFMFGNPGTGKSHLSYAILQEMMRQGVAGICATVPDLMESLRPGGDESQDTKKMLEALKTMDLLILDDLGACKSTPWVTERVYIILNARASNNLPTIITSNEDLDTLESLPGWDRIVSRILGMTHVVPVHGDDYRKKK
;
A
#
# COMPACT_ATOMS: atom_id res chain seq x y z
N MET A 1 -10.00 -16.51 -44.03
CA MET A 1 -8.54 -16.80 -44.04
C MET A 1 -7.74 -15.88 -44.98
N GLU A 2 -8.33 -14.85 -45.60
CA GLU A 2 -7.61 -13.94 -46.51
C GLU A 2 -6.91 -12.75 -45.81
N GLY A 3 -7.25 -12.43 -44.55
CA GLY A 3 -6.65 -11.31 -43.82
C GLY A 3 -5.27 -11.58 -43.21
N LEU A 4 -4.97 -12.84 -42.86
CA LEU A 4 -3.70 -13.20 -42.21
C LEU A 4 -2.53 -13.23 -43.21
N GLN A 5 -2.81 -13.62 -44.45
CA GLN A 5 -1.81 -13.68 -45.51
C GLN A 5 -1.40 -12.27 -45.93
N GLY A 6 -2.35 -11.34 -46.05
CA GLY A 6 -2.06 -9.93 -46.34
C GLY A 6 -1.25 -9.22 -45.26
N PHE A 7 -1.46 -9.56 -43.98
CA PHE A 7 -0.66 -9.05 -42.86
C PHE A 7 0.77 -9.61 -42.87
N LEU A 8 0.93 -10.89 -43.19
CA LEU A 8 2.24 -11.53 -43.33
C LEU A 8 3.02 -11.02 -44.55
N ASP A 9 2.33 -10.67 -45.64
CA ASP A 9 2.97 -10.12 -46.84
C ASP A 9 3.33 -8.64 -46.67
N GLN A 10 2.55 -7.85 -45.91
CA GLN A 10 2.95 -6.49 -45.47
C GLN A 10 4.15 -6.52 -44.53
N LEU A 11 4.22 -7.48 -43.60
CA LEU A 11 5.38 -7.68 -42.73
C LEU A 11 6.64 -8.08 -43.53
N LYS A 12 6.51 -8.96 -44.52
CA LYS A 12 7.62 -9.33 -45.41
C LYS A 12 8.09 -8.16 -46.29
N ALA A 13 7.18 -7.34 -46.78
CA ALA A 13 7.52 -6.15 -47.57
C ALA A 13 8.23 -5.08 -46.72
N SER A 14 7.85 -4.92 -45.45
CA SER A 14 8.52 -4.02 -44.49
C SER A 14 9.90 -4.51 -44.06
N ILE A 15 10.15 -5.83 -44.12
CA ILE A 15 11.45 -6.46 -43.81
C ILE A 15 12.39 -6.47 -45.03
N ALA A 16 11.84 -6.46 -46.26
CA ALA A 16 12.62 -6.45 -47.50
C ALA A 16 13.03 -5.04 -47.96
N GLY A 17 12.35 -3.98 -47.48
CA GLY A 17 12.65 -2.60 -47.81
C GLY A 17 13.55 -1.94 -46.75
N ASN A 18 14.80 -1.67 -47.14
CA ASN A 18 15.87 -0.99 -46.39
C ASN A 18 16.66 -1.88 -45.44
N MET A 19 17.68 -2.54 -46.00
CA MET A 19 18.94 -2.73 -45.29
C MET A 19 19.44 -1.35 -44.82
N PRO A 20 19.64 -1.11 -43.52
CA PRO A 20 20.41 0.04 -43.09
C PRO A 20 21.88 -0.25 -43.43
N THR A 21 22.34 0.25 -44.57
CA THR A 21 23.77 0.51 -44.79
C THR A 21 24.15 1.75 -43.98
N THR A 22 24.21 1.60 -42.66
CA THR A 22 24.74 2.64 -41.77
C THR A 22 26.10 2.19 -41.23
N THR A 23 27.13 2.79 -41.83
CA THR A 23 28.43 3.13 -41.26
C THR A 23 28.58 2.92 -39.75
N SER A 24 29.44 1.94 -39.42
CA SER A 24 30.49 2.02 -38.40
C SER A 24 30.19 2.78 -37.10
N GLN A 25 29.55 2.10 -36.15
CA GLN A 25 30.09 1.94 -34.79
C GLN A 25 29.85 0.48 -34.41
N GLU A 26 30.94 -0.30 -34.28
CA GLU A 26 30.92 -1.73 -34.00
C GLU A 26 30.31 -2.01 -32.62
N ALA A 27 28.99 -2.12 -32.55
CA ALA A 27 28.31 -2.67 -31.38
C ALA A 27 28.52 -4.19 -31.38
N SER A 28 29.59 -4.63 -30.70
CA SER A 28 29.91 -6.04 -30.47
C SER A 28 28.72 -6.77 -29.87
N CYS A 29 28.61 -8.07 -30.15
CA CYS A 29 27.57 -8.90 -29.55
C CYS A 29 27.70 -8.85 -28.03
N PRO A 30 26.70 -8.37 -27.28
CA PRO A 30 26.75 -8.31 -25.82
C PRO A 30 26.87 -9.70 -25.18
N PHE A 31 26.59 -10.76 -25.95
CA PHE A 31 26.66 -12.15 -25.50
C PHE A 31 27.90 -12.88 -26.02
N ASN A 32 28.73 -12.20 -26.82
CA ASN A 32 29.92 -12.75 -27.48
C ASN A 32 29.66 -14.07 -28.25
N LYS A 33 28.40 -14.31 -28.63
CA LYS A 33 27.96 -15.50 -29.40
C LYS A 33 27.86 -15.24 -30.90
N CYS A 34 28.11 -14.00 -31.32
CA CYS A 34 28.32 -13.63 -32.71
C CYS A 34 29.33 -12.47 -32.78
N ASP A 35 29.81 -12.17 -33.99
CA ASP A 35 30.69 -11.05 -34.32
C ASP A 35 29.98 -9.68 -34.39
N GLY A 36 28.75 -9.59 -33.88
CA GLY A 36 27.89 -8.41 -34.02
C GLY A 36 26.94 -8.48 -35.21
N SER A 37 27.04 -9.51 -36.06
CA SER A 37 26.11 -9.79 -37.17
C SER A 37 24.69 -10.17 -36.73
N MET A 38 24.50 -10.52 -35.45
CA MET A 38 23.25 -11.03 -34.87
C MET A 38 22.86 -12.45 -35.33
N TRP A 39 23.77 -13.16 -35.99
CA TRP A 39 23.62 -14.55 -36.40
C TRP A 39 24.77 -15.39 -35.84
N LYS A 40 24.50 -16.64 -35.48
CA LYS A 40 25.51 -17.59 -35.02
C LYS A 40 25.45 -18.86 -35.84
N VAL A 41 26.60 -19.45 -36.11
CA VAL A 41 26.69 -20.74 -36.79
C VAL A 41 26.64 -21.85 -35.74
N VAL A 42 25.69 -22.77 -35.87
CA VAL A 42 25.57 -23.96 -35.02
C VAL A 42 25.81 -25.22 -35.85
N GLN A 43 26.48 -26.22 -35.27
CA GLN A 43 26.58 -27.54 -35.89
C GLN A 43 25.38 -28.40 -35.51
N LEU A 44 24.72 -28.96 -36.51
CA LEU A 44 23.61 -29.89 -36.33
C LEU A 44 24.13 -31.33 -36.52
N PRO A 45 23.85 -32.25 -35.58
CA PRO A 45 24.29 -33.64 -35.70
C PRO A 45 23.80 -34.25 -37.02
N GLY A 46 24.74 -34.65 -37.88
CA GLY A 46 24.45 -35.28 -39.18
C GLY A 46 23.93 -34.35 -40.29
N LYS A 47 23.87 -33.02 -40.08
CA LYS A 47 23.34 -32.07 -41.08
C LYS A 47 24.26 -30.89 -41.43
N GLY A 48 25.51 -30.89 -40.93
CA GLY A 48 26.47 -29.82 -41.20
C GLY A 48 26.25 -28.57 -40.33
N SER A 49 26.82 -27.44 -40.72
CA SER A 49 26.62 -26.14 -40.07
C SER A 49 25.35 -25.46 -40.58
N SER A 50 24.64 -24.77 -39.70
CA SER A 50 23.49 -23.93 -40.05
C SER A 50 23.57 -22.60 -39.32
N GLU A 51 23.16 -21.55 -40.01
CA GLU A 51 23.09 -20.21 -39.46
C GLU A 51 21.77 -20.02 -38.73
N VAL A 52 21.81 -19.71 -37.44
CA VAL A 52 20.63 -19.45 -36.61
C VAL A 52 20.73 -18.07 -35.98
N ARG A 53 19.59 -17.46 -35.64
CA ARG A 53 19.59 -16.16 -34.96
C ARG A 53 20.36 -16.26 -33.65
N CYS A 54 21.26 -15.30 -33.44
CA CYS A 54 21.93 -15.12 -32.16
C CYS A 54 20.92 -14.54 -31.16
N GLU A 55 21.03 -14.89 -29.88
CA GLU A 55 20.14 -14.35 -28.84
C GLU A 55 20.24 -12.81 -28.75
N CYS A 56 21.36 -12.22 -29.21
CA CYS A 56 21.53 -10.76 -29.25
C CYS A 56 20.65 -10.06 -30.29
N TYR A 57 20.08 -10.79 -31.25
CA TYR A 57 19.14 -10.24 -32.23
C TYR A 57 17.91 -9.65 -31.53
N ASP A 58 17.28 -10.43 -30.65
CA ASP A 58 16.11 -9.97 -29.89
C ASP A 58 16.49 -8.90 -28.87
N PHE A 59 17.71 -8.96 -28.29
CA PHE A 59 18.22 -7.95 -27.38
C PHE A 59 18.48 -6.59 -28.05
N LYS A 60 19.08 -6.57 -29.25
CA LYS A 60 19.34 -5.34 -30.03
C LYS A 60 18.04 -4.73 -30.56
N LEU A 61 17.10 -5.56 -31.02
CA LEU A 61 15.76 -5.11 -31.41
C LEU A 61 15.02 -4.45 -30.25
N PHE A 62 15.16 -4.97 -29.02
CA PHE A 62 14.53 -4.40 -27.83
C PHE A 62 15.21 -3.10 -27.35
N GLN A 63 16.53 -2.97 -27.51
CA GLN A 63 17.25 -1.71 -27.22
C GLN A 63 16.87 -0.56 -28.18
N LEU A 64 16.54 -0.89 -29.43
CA LEU A 64 16.08 0.08 -30.43
C LEU A 64 14.60 0.51 -30.24
N SER A 65 13.86 -0.16 -29.36
CA SER A 65 12.43 0.08 -29.12
C SER A 65 12.12 0.75 -27.78
N ILE A 66 13.11 1.35 -27.10
CA ILE A 66 12.86 2.08 -25.84
C ILE A 66 11.87 3.21 -26.11
N SER A 67 10.76 3.19 -25.38
CA SER A 67 9.65 4.10 -25.59
C SER A 67 9.75 5.33 -24.70
N ASP A 68 9.40 6.50 -25.24
CA ASP A 68 9.21 7.73 -24.46
C ASP A 68 8.08 7.61 -23.42
N LYS A 69 7.21 6.60 -23.54
CA LYS A 69 6.18 6.30 -22.53
C LYS A 69 6.75 5.78 -21.22
N CYS A 70 8.00 5.29 -21.21
CA CYS A 70 8.68 4.88 -19.99
C CYS A 70 9.44 6.08 -19.40
N PRO A 71 9.06 6.59 -18.21
CA PRO A 71 9.75 7.72 -17.58
C PRO A 71 11.24 7.45 -17.29
N HIS A 72 11.61 6.17 -17.15
CA HIS A 72 12.97 5.72 -16.87
C HIS A 72 13.77 5.43 -18.14
N ARG A 73 13.15 5.45 -19.32
CA ARG A 73 13.78 5.09 -20.61
C ARG A 73 14.51 3.74 -20.59
N GLU A 74 13.94 2.79 -19.86
CA GLU A 74 14.52 1.45 -19.66
C GLU A 74 13.73 0.35 -20.39
N CYS A 75 12.50 0.61 -20.82
CA CYS A 75 11.65 -0.37 -21.52
C CYS A 75 10.94 0.24 -22.74
N ASP A 76 10.34 -0.63 -23.54
CA ASP A 76 9.51 -0.31 -24.72
C ASP A 76 8.09 0.20 -24.41
N GLY A 77 7.83 0.53 -23.14
CA GLY A 77 6.50 0.90 -22.64
C GLY A 77 5.64 -0.29 -22.23
N SER A 78 6.09 -1.54 -22.41
CA SER A 78 5.43 -2.73 -21.86
C SER A 78 5.58 -2.86 -20.35
N GLY A 79 6.57 -2.15 -19.76
CA GLY A 79 6.91 -2.29 -18.35
C GLY A 79 7.88 -3.43 -18.04
N TRP A 80 8.43 -4.11 -19.05
CA TRP A 80 9.40 -5.19 -18.88
C TRP A 80 10.75 -4.81 -19.50
N THR A 81 11.83 -5.21 -18.85
CA THR A 81 13.19 -5.11 -19.40
C THR A 81 13.78 -6.50 -19.55
N LEU A 82 14.58 -6.69 -20.59
CA LEU A 82 15.32 -7.93 -20.80
C LEU A 82 16.72 -7.80 -20.20
N PHE A 83 17.19 -8.87 -19.56
CA PHE A 83 18.56 -8.98 -19.08
C PHE A 83 19.09 -10.37 -19.38
N LEU A 84 20.40 -10.48 -19.56
CA LEU A 84 21.06 -11.77 -19.70
C LEU A 84 21.38 -12.29 -18.30
N ASP A 85 20.98 -13.53 -18.06
CA ASP A 85 21.45 -14.29 -16.91
C ASP A 85 22.84 -14.85 -17.25
N GLU A 86 23.88 -14.31 -16.63
CA GLU A 86 25.28 -14.67 -16.92
C GLU A 86 25.61 -16.12 -16.54
N GLU A 87 24.86 -16.74 -15.62
CA GLU A 87 25.14 -18.11 -15.15
C GLU A 87 24.78 -19.16 -16.20
N ASN A 88 23.71 -18.94 -16.97
CA ASN A 88 23.19 -19.90 -17.94
C ASN A 88 23.09 -19.35 -19.38
N GLY A 89 23.42 -18.08 -19.58
CA GLY A 89 23.38 -17.41 -20.88
C GLY A 89 21.98 -17.31 -21.47
N VAL A 90 20.94 -17.31 -20.62
CA VAL A 90 19.53 -17.22 -21.02
C VAL A 90 19.04 -15.78 -20.85
N CYS A 91 18.32 -15.29 -21.86
CA CYS A 91 17.65 -14.00 -21.76
C CYS A 91 16.40 -14.12 -20.88
N ARG A 92 16.34 -13.35 -19.80
CA ARG A 92 15.20 -13.30 -18.88
C ARG A 92 14.57 -11.91 -18.90
N ARG A 93 13.31 -11.83 -18.50
CA ARG A 93 12.62 -10.56 -18.27
C ARG A 93 12.61 -10.22 -16.79
N LYS A 94 12.76 -8.94 -16.46
CA LYS A 94 12.47 -8.37 -15.15
C LYS A 94 11.54 -7.17 -15.31
N GLU A 95 10.81 -6.85 -14.25
CA GLU A 95 9.98 -5.66 -14.22
C GLU A 95 10.83 -4.39 -14.36
N CYS A 96 10.39 -3.48 -15.20
CA CYS A 96 10.95 -2.14 -15.30
C CYS A 96 10.49 -1.31 -14.10
N LYS A 97 11.31 -0.33 -13.69
CA LYS A 97 10.96 0.62 -12.62
C LYS A 97 9.62 1.32 -12.85
N CYS A 98 9.24 1.60 -14.10
CA CYS A 98 7.93 2.20 -14.39
C CYS A 98 6.76 1.29 -14.02
N LEU A 99 6.86 -0.01 -14.29
CA LEU A 99 5.82 -1.00 -13.96
C LEU A 99 5.74 -1.22 -12.45
N ILE A 100 6.90 -1.29 -11.78
CA ILE A 100 6.98 -1.38 -10.33
C ILE A 100 6.28 -0.17 -9.68
N GLN A 101 6.59 1.05 -10.15
CA GLN A 101 5.95 2.28 -9.66
C GLN A 101 4.45 2.32 -9.94
N GLU A 102 4.01 1.92 -11.13
CA GLU A 102 2.59 1.89 -11.48
C GLU A 102 1.82 0.85 -10.64
N ASN A 103 2.39 -0.34 -10.44
CA ASN A 103 1.81 -1.38 -9.61
C ASN A 103 1.72 -0.93 -8.14
N GLU A 104 2.76 -0.28 -7.63
CA GLU A 104 2.75 0.28 -6.27
C GLU A 104 1.70 1.38 -6.14
N GLN A 105 1.59 2.29 -7.11
CA GLN A 105 0.55 3.32 -7.11
C GLN A 105 -0.86 2.70 -7.12
N ARG A 106 -1.11 1.72 -8.01
CA ARG A 106 -2.40 1.00 -8.05
C ARG A 106 -2.70 0.27 -6.75
N ARG A 107 -1.68 -0.27 -6.09
CA ARG A 107 -1.81 -0.93 -4.78
C ARG A 107 -2.22 0.09 -3.72
N LEU A 108 -1.51 1.22 -3.62
CA LEU A 108 -1.83 2.28 -2.68
C LEU A 108 -3.22 2.84 -2.92
N ASP A 109 -3.60 3.12 -4.16
CA ASP A 109 -4.93 3.64 -4.51
C ASP A 109 -6.05 2.71 -4.02
N LYS A 110 -5.85 1.39 -4.13
CA LYS A 110 -6.80 0.39 -3.58
C LYS A 110 -6.85 0.46 -2.05
N LEU A 111 -5.71 0.53 -1.36
CA LEU A 111 -5.66 0.61 0.10
C LEU A 111 -6.32 1.90 0.62
N PHE A 112 -6.00 3.05 0.02
CA PHE A 112 -6.60 4.34 0.39
C PHE A 112 -8.11 4.39 0.13
N LYS A 113 -8.60 3.71 -0.92
CA LYS A 113 -10.04 3.58 -1.18
C LYS A 113 -10.77 2.77 -0.10
N ILE A 114 -10.13 1.72 0.42
CA ILE A 114 -10.68 0.89 1.51
C ILE A 114 -10.63 1.63 2.85
N ALA A 115 -9.60 2.46 3.04
CA ALA A 115 -9.32 3.18 4.28
C ALA A 115 -10.46 4.03 4.80
N ARG A 116 -11.23 4.67 3.90
CA ARG A 116 -12.25 5.68 4.23
C ARG A 116 -11.70 6.89 5.00
N ILE A 117 -10.47 7.32 4.68
CA ILE A 117 -9.87 8.51 5.31
C ILE A 117 -10.68 9.76 4.94
N PRO A 118 -11.18 10.54 5.93
CA PRO A 118 -11.86 11.79 5.64
C PRO A 118 -10.94 12.78 4.92
N ALA A 119 -11.47 13.54 3.95
CA ALA A 119 -10.68 14.45 3.11
C ALA A 119 -9.81 15.43 3.92
N LYS A 120 -10.31 15.91 5.06
CA LYS A 120 -9.59 16.81 5.99
C LYS A 120 -8.33 16.22 6.63
N TYR A 121 -8.11 14.91 6.50
CA TYR A 121 -6.97 14.20 7.08
C TYR A 121 -5.98 13.64 6.02
N LEU A 122 -6.29 13.80 4.72
CA LEU A 122 -5.45 13.30 3.62
C LEU A 122 -4.08 13.98 3.54
N ASP A 123 -3.94 15.19 4.09
CA ASP A 123 -2.69 15.96 4.16
C ASP A 123 -1.94 15.74 5.48
N LYS A 124 -2.50 15.00 6.45
CA LYS A 124 -1.88 14.80 7.76
C LYS A 124 -0.83 13.71 7.70
N ARG A 125 0.36 14.02 8.19
CA ARG A 125 1.56 13.18 8.15
C ARG A 125 2.26 13.25 9.51
N LEU A 126 3.16 12.30 9.79
CA LEU A 126 3.96 12.38 11.01
C LEU A 126 4.97 13.54 10.91
N GLU A 127 5.43 13.85 9.70
CA GLU A 127 6.43 14.89 9.43
C GLU A 127 5.89 16.31 9.60
N ASN A 128 4.57 16.51 9.40
CA ASN A 128 3.93 17.82 9.53
C ASN A 128 3.11 17.96 10.82
N TYR A 129 3.36 17.10 11.80
CA TYR A 129 2.79 17.24 13.14
C TYR A 129 3.64 18.19 13.97
N GLU A 130 3.07 19.34 14.34
CA GLU A 130 3.75 20.37 15.11
C GLU A 130 3.50 20.18 16.61
N ALA A 131 4.56 19.93 17.37
CA ALA A 131 4.51 19.86 18.83
C ALA A 131 5.77 20.44 19.47
N ALA A 132 5.58 21.20 20.55
CA ALA A 132 6.69 21.77 21.30
C ALA A 132 7.53 20.65 21.94
N PRO A 133 8.87 20.68 21.83
CA PRO A 133 9.74 19.71 22.49
C PRO A 133 9.44 19.61 24.00
N GLY A 134 9.37 18.39 24.52
CA GLY A 134 9.05 18.12 25.93
C GLY A 134 7.56 18.13 26.29
N SER A 135 6.67 18.55 25.38
CA SER A 135 5.21 18.44 25.60
C SER A 135 4.71 16.99 25.53
N GLU A 136 3.53 16.72 26.09
CA GLU A 136 2.84 15.45 25.89
C GLU A 136 2.52 15.20 24.42
N GLN A 137 2.13 16.23 23.66
CA GLN A 137 1.94 16.14 22.21
C GLN A 137 3.19 15.62 21.49
N HIS A 138 4.38 16.09 21.89
CA HIS A 138 5.65 15.63 21.33
C HIS A 138 5.96 14.20 21.74
N THR A 139 5.59 13.79 22.97
CA THR A 139 5.72 12.41 23.42
C THR A 139 4.79 11.47 22.66
N ALA A 140 3.52 11.86 22.47
CA ALA A 140 2.57 11.12 21.65
C ALA A 140 3.04 10.97 20.20
N TRP A 141 3.62 12.02 19.61
CA TRP A 141 4.25 11.95 18.29
C TRP A 141 5.43 10.96 18.24
N ARG A 142 6.33 10.98 19.25
CA ARG A 142 7.43 10.00 19.34
C ARG A 142 6.90 8.57 19.45
N MET A 143 5.84 8.37 20.22
CA MET A 143 5.19 7.05 20.34
C MET A 143 4.56 6.61 19.02
N ALA A 144 3.87 7.52 18.31
CA ALA A 144 3.33 7.26 16.97
C ALA A 144 4.42 6.87 15.97
N LYS A 145 5.54 7.62 15.95
CA LYS A 145 6.69 7.31 15.09
C LYS A 145 7.29 5.95 15.40
N ARG A 146 7.53 5.67 16.69
CA ARG A 146 8.05 4.36 17.14
C ARG A 146 7.08 3.22 16.81
N TYR A 147 5.78 3.45 16.96
CA TYR A 147 4.74 2.48 16.58
C TYR A 147 4.84 2.14 15.10
N VAL A 148 5.04 3.14 14.23
CA VAL A 148 5.23 2.92 12.80
C VAL A 148 6.50 2.15 12.48
N GLU A 149 7.62 2.50 13.12
CA GLU A 149 8.92 1.85 12.90
C GLU A 149 8.93 0.38 13.36
N ARG A 150 8.21 0.06 14.44
CA ARG A 150 8.22 -1.25 15.09
C ARG A 150 6.97 -2.09 14.84
N PHE A 151 6.10 -1.69 13.91
CA PHE A 151 4.78 -2.30 13.73
C PHE A 151 4.84 -3.83 13.51
N GLN A 152 5.82 -4.32 12.76
CA GLN A 152 5.97 -5.75 12.48
C GLN A 152 6.24 -6.58 13.74
N GLU A 153 7.03 -6.04 14.68
CA GLU A 153 7.29 -6.68 15.98
C GLU A 153 6.04 -6.59 16.87
N LEU A 154 5.49 -5.38 16.98
CA LEU A 154 4.36 -5.06 17.84
C LEU A 154 3.13 -5.89 17.50
N ARG A 155 2.91 -6.22 16.22
CA ARG A 155 1.73 -7.00 15.78
C ARG A 155 1.62 -8.36 16.48
N SER A 156 2.73 -8.94 16.90
CA SER A 156 2.78 -10.22 17.63
C SER A 156 2.61 -10.08 19.15
N GLU A 157 2.72 -8.87 19.69
CA GLU A 157 2.55 -8.59 21.12
C GLU A 157 1.06 -8.58 21.49
N GLU A 158 0.77 -8.80 22.77
CA GLU A 158 -0.60 -8.73 23.31
C GLU A 158 -1.16 -7.30 23.24
N LYS A 159 -0.29 -6.30 23.47
CA LYS A 159 -0.60 -4.88 23.32
C LYS A 159 -0.03 -4.34 22.03
N ASN A 160 -0.83 -4.40 20.98
CA ASN A 160 -0.43 -3.97 19.64
C ASN A 160 -1.22 -2.79 19.10
N GLY A 161 -2.12 -2.23 19.91
CA GLY A 161 -2.89 -1.02 19.63
C GLY A 161 -2.43 0.21 20.40
N LEU A 162 -3.06 1.35 20.12
CA LEU A 162 -2.85 2.61 20.84
C LEU A 162 -4.20 3.19 21.27
N PHE A 163 -4.30 3.63 22.53
CA PHE A 163 -5.41 4.44 23.01
C PHE A 163 -4.91 5.85 23.29
N MET A 164 -5.27 6.80 22.43
CA MET A 164 -4.88 8.19 22.54
C MET A 164 -6.02 9.02 23.14
N PHE A 165 -5.80 9.67 24.27
CA PHE A 165 -6.83 10.50 24.91
C PHE A 165 -6.29 11.86 25.34
N GLY A 166 -7.19 12.83 25.57
CA GLY A 166 -6.84 14.17 26.04
C GLY A 166 -7.72 15.26 25.42
N ASN A 167 -7.33 16.52 25.59
CA ASN A 167 -8.19 17.66 25.21
C ASN A 167 -8.47 17.71 23.68
N PRO A 168 -9.61 18.28 23.24
CA PRO A 168 -9.86 18.53 21.83
C PRO A 168 -8.78 19.41 21.20
N GLY A 169 -8.49 19.17 19.92
CA GLY A 169 -7.54 20.00 19.18
C GLY A 169 -6.07 19.75 19.47
N THR A 170 -5.74 18.77 20.32
CA THR A 170 -4.35 18.41 20.64
C THR A 170 -3.66 17.52 19.60
N GLY A 171 -4.39 17.04 18.59
CA GLY A 171 -3.81 16.32 17.45
C GLY A 171 -3.92 14.79 17.48
N LYS A 172 -4.71 14.20 18.38
CA LYS A 172 -4.96 12.75 18.45
C LYS A 172 -5.38 12.13 17.11
N SER A 173 -6.39 12.72 16.46
CA SER A 173 -6.85 12.28 15.14
C SER A 173 -5.77 12.49 14.08
N HIS A 174 -5.01 13.59 14.11
CA HIS A 174 -3.89 13.79 13.19
C HIS A 174 -2.90 12.64 13.28
N LEU A 175 -2.45 12.30 14.49
CA LEU A 175 -1.51 11.21 14.72
C LEU A 175 -2.09 9.86 14.27
N SER A 176 -3.35 9.56 14.57
CA SER A 176 -3.98 8.30 14.16
C SER A 176 -4.04 8.15 12.64
N TYR A 177 -4.53 9.16 11.92
CA TYR A 177 -4.58 9.14 10.45
C TYR A 177 -3.20 9.21 9.79
N ALA A 178 -2.22 9.86 10.44
CA ALA A 178 -0.84 9.86 9.97
C ALA A 178 -0.23 8.45 10.06
N ILE A 179 -0.43 7.74 11.18
CA ILE A 179 0.00 6.34 11.34
C ILE A 179 -0.64 5.47 10.25
N LEU A 180 -1.95 5.57 10.03
CA LEU A 180 -2.64 4.79 9.00
C LEU A 180 -2.04 4.97 7.61
N GLN A 181 -1.73 6.21 7.25
CA GLN A 181 -1.17 6.52 5.93
C GLN A 181 0.25 5.97 5.78
N GLU A 182 1.08 6.03 6.81
CA GLU A 182 2.39 5.36 6.80
C GLU A 182 2.26 3.84 6.73
N MET A 183 1.32 3.24 7.47
CA MET A 183 1.03 1.80 7.41
C MET A 183 0.62 1.35 6.01
N MET A 184 -0.20 2.14 5.32
CA MET A 184 -0.60 1.84 3.94
C MET A 184 0.57 1.90 2.97
N ARG A 185 1.50 2.84 3.15
CA ARG A 185 2.76 2.90 2.39
C ARG A 185 3.67 1.70 2.64
N GLN A 186 3.60 1.11 3.83
CA GLN A 186 4.25 -0.16 4.15
C GLN A 186 3.44 -1.38 3.70
N GLY A 187 2.30 -1.17 3.03
CA GLY A 187 1.49 -2.23 2.46
C GLY A 187 0.50 -2.89 3.42
N VAL A 188 0.29 -2.33 4.61
CA VAL A 188 -0.69 -2.79 5.61
C VAL A 188 -2.07 -2.21 5.26
N ALA A 189 -3.07 -3.08 5.15
CA ALA A 189 -4.44 -2.65 4.90
C ALA A 189 -5.07 -2.12 6.21
N GLY A 190 -5.78 -1.01 6.12
CA GLY A 190 -6.49 -0.51 7.29
C GLY A 190 -7.78 0.18 6.92
N ILE A 191 -8.64 0.33 7.92
CA ILE A 191 -9.91 1.04 7.83
C ILE A 191 -10.01 2.01 8.99
N CYS A 192 -10.60 3.18 8.74
CA CYS A 192 -10.85 4.19 9.76
C CYS A 192 -12.29 4.68 9.70
N ALA A 193 -12.82 5.03 10.85
CA ALA A 193 -14.11 5.71 10.98
C ALA A 193 -14.13 6.53 12.26
N THR A 194 -14.88 7.63 12.25
CA THR A 194 -15.31 8.22 13.52
C THR A 194 -16.39 7.33 14.13
N VAL A 195 -16.43 7.20 15.46
CA VAL A 195 -17.44 6.37 16.12
C VAL A 195 -18.86 6.87 15.85
N PRO A 196 -19.17 8.18 15.85
CA PRO A 196 -20.48 8.68 15.45
C PRO A 196 -20.89 8.27 14.03
N ASP A 197 -20.02 8.48 13.03
CA ASP A 197 -20.32 8.13 11.63
C ASP A 197 -20.45 6.62 11.45
N LEU A 198 -19.63 5.85 12.16
CA LEU A 198 -19.70 4.39 12.18
C LEU A 198 -21.05 3.92 12.70
N MET A 199 -21.50 4.46 13.84
CA MET A 199 -22.78 4.11 14.45
C MET A 199 -23.96 4.48 13.55
N GLU A 200 -23.92 5.62 12.87
CA GLU A 200 -24.95 5.96 11.90
C GLU A 200 -24.95 4.99 10.71
N SER A 201 -23.78 4.63 10.18
CA SER A 201 -23.67 3.67 9.06
C SER A 201 -24.09 2.23 9.40
N LEU A 202 -24.01 1.87 10.68
CA LEU A 202 -24.41 0.55 11.19
C LEU A 202 -25.86 0.51 11.65
N ARG A 203 -26.54 1.66 11.75
CA ARG A 203 -27.92 1.73 12.22
C ARG A 203 -28.81 0.93 11.25
N PRO A 204 -29.58 -0.07 11.73
CA PRO A 204 -30.42 -0.88 10.87
C PRO A 204 -31.56 -0.03 10.28
N GLY A 205 -31.59 0.10 8.96
CA GLY A 205 -32.76 0.62 8.24
C GLY A 205 -33.67 -0.54 7.85
N GLY A 206 -34.46 -1.07 8.78
CA GLY A 206 -35.50 -2.09 8.53
C GLY A 206 -35.02 -3.51 8.18
N ASP A 207 -33.94 -3.64 7.39
CA ASP A 207 -33.24 -4.88 7.08
C ASP A 207 -31.73 -4.65 7.19
N GLU A 208 -31.01 -5.54 7.89
CA GLU A 208 -29.54 -5.53 7.86
C GLU A 208 -29.06 -5.83 6.43
N SER A 209 -28.82 -4.77 5.67
CA SER A 209 -28.31 -4.88 4.32
C SER A 209 -27.02 -5.71 4.29
N GLN A 210 -26.79 -6.42 3.19
CA GLN A 210 -25.54 -7.15 2.96
C GLN A 210 -24.30 -6.24 3.12
N ASP A 211 -24.44 -4.95 2.84
CA ASP A 211 -23.35 -3.99 2.93
C ASP A 211 -23.02 -3.62 4.38
N THR A 212 -24.02 -3.49 5.25
CA THR A 212 -23.81 -3.30 6.70
C THR A 212 -23.05 -4.48 7.31
N LYS A 213 -23.41 -5.72 6.91
CA LYS A 213 -22.72 -6.94 7.37
C LYS A 213 -21.27 -6.98 6.88
N LYS A 214 -21.04 -6.70 5.59
CA LYS A 214 -19.67 -6.60 5.03
C LYS A 214 -18.83 -5.55 5.74
N MET A 215 -19.40 -4.39 6.05
CA MET A 215 -18.71 -3.34 6.78
C MET A 215 -18.35 -3.78 8.20
N LEU A 216 -19.29 -4.41 8.91
CA LEU A 216 -19.03 -4.95 10.24
C LEU A 216 -17.91 -6.00 10.23
N GLU A 217 -17.92 -6.93 9.26
CA GLU A 217 -16.87 -7.92 9.10
C GLU A 217 -15.51 -7.29 8.74
N ALA A 218 -15.49 -6.26 7.89
CA ALA A 218 -14.27 -5.51 7.60
C ALA A 218 -13.68 -4.87 8.86
N LEU A 219 -14.51 -4.27 9.72
CA LEU A 219 -14.06 -3.68 10.99
C LEU A 219 -13.46 -4.72 11.94
N LYS A 220 -13.99 -5.94 11.93
CA LYS A 220 -13.48 -7.04 12.77
C LYS A 220 -12.18 -7.65 12.25
N THR A 221 -11.92 -7.62 10.94
CA THR A 221 -10.88 -8.45 10.30
C THR A 221 -9.74 -7.68 9.65
N MET A 222 -9.90 -6.38 9.36
CA MET A 222 -8.83 -5.57 8.76
C MET A 222 -7.57 -5.53 9.62
N ASP A 223 -6.39 -5.53 8.97
CA ASP A 223 -5.09 -5.59 9.64
C ASP A 223 -4.90 -4.45 10.65
N LEU A 224 -5.42 -3.26 10.34
CA LEU A 224 -5.43 -2.11 11.23
C LEU A 224 -6.80 -1.43 11.23
N LEU A 225 -7.33 -1.12 12.42
CA LEU A 225 -8.54 -0.33 12.59
C LEU A 225 -8.23 0.97 13.34
N ILE A 226 -8.78 2.08 12.86
CA ILE A 226 -8.86 3.33 13.62
C ILE A 226 -10.31 3.63 13.99
N LEU A 227 -10.56 3.72 15.30
CA LEU A 227 -11.79 4.25 15.86
C LEU A 227 -11.52 5.66 16.41
N ASP A 228 -11.90 6.67 15.63
CA ASP A 228 -11.71 8.07 16.01
C ASP A 228 -12.89 8.55 16.87
N ASP A 229 -12.59 9.26 17.95
CA ASP A 229 -13.54 9.96 18.83
C ASP A 229 -14.56 9.04 19.52
N LEU A 230 -14.07 7.99 20.20
CA LEU A 230 -14.86 6.97 20.88
C LEU A 230 -15.87 7.55 21.90
N GLY A 231 -15.49 8.63 22.59
CA GLY A 231 -16.34 9.29 23.59
C GLY A 231 -17.37 10.29 23.04
N ALA A 232 -17.39 10.58 21.74
CA ALA A 232 -18.29 11.61 21.18
C ALA A 232 -19.73 11.17 20.96
N CYS A 233 -20.00 9.86 20.93
CA CYS A 233 -21.37 9.35 20.75
C CYS A 233 -22.09 9.20 22.08
N LYS A 234 -23.41 9.41 22.10
CA LYS A 234 -24.23 9.10 23.29
C LYS A 234 -24.12 7.61 23.60
N SER A 235 -23.74 7.29 24.83
CA SER A 235 -23.75 5.91 25.33
C SER A 235 -25.19 5.38 25.37
N THR A 236 -25.56 4.61 24.35
CA THR A 236 -26.80 3.84 24.31
C THR A 236 -26.45 2.35 24.34
N PRO A 237 -27.32 1.47 24.87
CA PRO A 237 -27.05 0.03 24.90
C PRO A 237 -26.66 -0.55 23.53
N TRP A 238 -27.23 -0.03 22.46
CA TRP A 238 -26.90 -0.44 21.10
C TRP A 238 -25.49 -0.02 20.67
N VAL A 239 -25.07 1.22 20.98
CA VAL A 239 -23.70 1.69 20.69
C VAL A 239 -22.67 0.87 21.47
N THR A 240 -22.91 0.66 22.77
CA THR A 240 -21.99 -0.10 23.62
C THR A 240 -21.87 -1.55 23.16
N GLU A 241 -22.99 -2.20 22.80
CA GLU A 241 -22.99 -3.55 22.24
C GLU A 241 -22.18 -3.63 20.93
N ARG A 242 -22.40 -2.69 19.99
CA ARG A 242 -21.69 -2.69 18.70
C ARG A 242 -20.19 -2.44 18.84
N VAL A 243 -19.79 -1.49 19.70
CA VAL A 243 -18.38 -1.25 20.02
C VAL A 243 -17.75 -2.49 20.65
N TYR A 244 -18.44 -3.12 21.62
CA TYR A 244 -17.96 -4.33 22.27
C TYR A 244 -17.76 -5.48 21.28
N ILE A 245 -18.71 -5.73 20.38
CA ILE A 245 -18.60 -6.78 19.35
C ILE A 245 -17.34 -6.58 18.49
N ILE A 246 -17.07 -5.34 18.05
CA ILE A 246 -15.92 -5.02 17.22
C ILE A 246 -14.62 -5.24 18.01
N LEU A 247 -14.50 -4.62 19.18
CA LEU A 247 -13.26 -4.69 19.97
C LEU A 247 -12.99 -6.09 20.50
N ASN A 248 -14.01 -6.84 20.90
CA ASN A 248 -13.85 -8.21 21.36
C ASN A 248 -13.34 -9.12 20.23
N ALA A 249 -13.92 -9.03 19.03
CA ALA A 249 -13.46 -9.80 17.88
C ALA A 249 -12.00 -9.49 17.54
N ARG A 250 -11.60 -8.21 17.58
CA ARG A 250 -10.23 -7.79 17.28
C ARG A 250 -9.24 -8.24 18.36
N ALA A 251 -9.59 -8.09 19.64
CA ALA A 251 -8.78 -8.57 20.75
C ALA A 251 -8.57 -10.10 20.68
N SER A 252 -9.62 -10.87 20.38
CA SER A 252 -9.51 -12.33 20.24
C SER A 252 -8.63 -12.78 19.07
N ASN A 253 -8.48 -11.96 18.03
CA ASN A 253 -7.65 -12.24 16.86
C ASN A 253 -6.30 -11.49 16.89
N ASN A 254 -5.94 -10.87 18.01
CA ASN A 254 -4.76 -10.04 18.17
C ASN A 254 -4.57 -8.99 17.06
N LEU A 255 -5.65 -8.29 16.68
CA LEU A 255 -5.63 -7.32 15.58
C LEU A 255 -5.39 -5.88 16.08
N PRO A 256 -4.32 -5.20 15.59
CA PRO A 256 -3.98 -3.83 15.95
C PRO A 256 -5.14 -2.85 15.82
N THR A 257 -5.38 -2.08 16.88
CA THR A 257 -6.47 -1.08 16.90
C THR A 257 -5.99 0.22 17.52
N ILE A 258 -6.16 1.32 16.79
CA ILE A 258 -5.87 2.66 17.29
C ILE A 258 -7.20 3.33 17.62
N ILE A 259 -7.32 3.84 18.83
CA ILE A 259 -8.53 4.44 19.36
C ILE A 259 -8.18 5.86 19.80
N THR A 260 -9.03 6.84 19.48
CA THR A 260 -8.91 8.19 20.03
C THR A 260 -10.14 8.53 20.86
N SER A 261 -9.95 9.32 21.93
CA SER A 261 -11.03 9.77 22.81
C SER A 261 -10.72 11.15 23.38
N ASN A 262 -11.74 11.93 23.73
CA ASN A 262 -11.53 13.12 24.57
C ASN A 262 -11.53 12.79 26.07
N GLU A 263 -12.13 11.66 26.43
CA GLU A 263 -12.22 11.15 27.80
C GLU A 263 -11.15 10.07 28.06
N ASP A 264 -10.64 10.02 29.29
CA ASP A 264 -9.78 8.94 29.76
C ASP A 264 -10.55 7.63 30.01
N LEU A 265 -9.82 6.55 30.29
CA LEU A 265 -10.43 5.23 30.48
C LEU A 265 -11.27 5.13 31.74
N ASP A 266 -10.90 5.85 32.81
CA ASP A 266 -11.65 5.86 34.08
C ASP A 266 -13.02 6.53 33.89
N THR A 267 -13.05 7.65 33.17
CA THR A 267 -14.27 8.36 32.80
C THR A 267 -15.14 7.50 31.89
N LEU A 268 -14.55 6.82 30.90
CA LEU A 268 -15.28 5.88 30.05
C LEU A 268 -15.84 4.69 30.85
N GLU A 269 -15.08 4.13 31.79
CA GLU A 269 -15.51 2.99 32.62
C GLU A 269 -16.70 3.34 33.52
N SER A 270 -16.81 4.59 33.95
CA SER A 270 -17.96 5.10 34.71
C SER A 270 -19.28 5.10 33.93
N LEU A 271 -19.23 4.98 32.61
CA LEU A 271 -20.42 4.96 31.76
C LEU A 271 -21.11 3.59 31.82
N PRO A 272 -22.46 3.53 31.81
CA PRO A 272 -23.19 2.26 31.84
C PRO A 272 -22.82 1.33 30.67
N GLY A 273 -22.33 0.12 31.00
CA GLY A 273 -21.98 -0.93 30.04
C GLY A 273 -20.60 -0.78 29.38
N TRP A 274 -19.76 0.13 29.84
CA TRP A 274 -18.41 0.37 29.31
C TRP A 274 -17.30 -0.40 30.04
N ASP A 275 -17.57 -1.00 31.20
CA ASP A 275 -16.65 -1.83 31.97
C ASP A 275 -15.93 -2.87 31.10
N ARG A 276 -16.70 -3.61 30.29
CA ARG A 276 -16.16 -4.65 29.40
C ARG A 276 -15.41 -4.06 28.21
N ILE A 277 -15.80 -2.89 27.74
CA ILE A 277 -15.16 -2.19 26.63
C ILE A 277 -13.77 -1.70 27.09
N VAL A 278 -13.72 -1.00 28.22
CA VAL A 278 -12.48 -0.49 28.80
C VAL A 278 -11.52 -1.63 29.13
N SER A 279 -12.01 -2.74 29.70
CA SER A 279 -11.21 -3.94 29.91
C SER A 279 -10.53 -4.45 28.63
N ARG A 280 -11.25 -4.47 27.50
CA ARG A 280 -10.67 -4.87 26.19
C ARG A 280 -9.65 -3.85 25.69
N ILE A 281 -9.95 -2.56 25.81
CA ILE A 281 -9.02 -1.48 25.40
C ILE A 281 -7.71 -1.57 26.19
N LEU A 282 -7.78 -1.73 27.52
CA LEU A 282 -6.62 -1.88 28.39
C LEU A 282 -5.77 -3.11 28.06
N GLY A 283 -6.43 -4.21 27.67
CA GLY A 283 -5.77 -5.46 27.28
C GLY A 283 -4.99 -5.34 25.97
N MET A 284 -5.54 -4.64 24.97
CA MET A 284 -4.99 -4.64 23.60
C MET A 284 -4.20 -3.38 23.22
N THR A 285 -4.23 -2.32 24.04
CA THR A 285 -3.62 -1.02 23.68
C THR A 285 -2.59 -0.51 24.68
N HIS A 286 -1.63 0.25 24.17
CA HIS A 286 -0.84 1.18 24.97
C HIS A 286 -1.58 2.51 25.12
N VAL A 287 -1.70 2.98 26.35
CA VAL A 287 -2.35 4.25 26.68
C VAL A 287 -1.37 5.40 26.45
N VAL A 288 -1.82 6.41 25.69
CA VAL A 288 -1.03 7.57 25.28
C VAL A 288 -1.80 8.85 25.59
N PRO A 289 -1.45 9.57 26.67
CA PRO A 289 -2.04 10.88 26.95
C PRO A 289 -1.53 11.91 25.92
N VAL A 290 -2.44 12.78 25.50
CA VAL A 290 -2.20 13.83 24.50
C VAL A 290 -2.86 15.13 24.98
N HIS A 291 -2.31 15.73 26.03
CA HIS A 291 -2.71 17.06 26.50
C HIS A 291 -1.81 18.16 25.92
N GLY A 292 -2.35 19.37 25.78
CA GLY A 292 -1.63 20.51 25.23
C GLY A 292 -2.58 21.57 24.69
N ASP A 293 -2.00 22.50 23.94
CA ASP A 293 -2.75 23.60 23.33
C ASP A 293 -3.64 23.10 22.19
N ASP A 294 -4.81 23.71 22.05
CA ASP A 294 -5.69 23.50 20.90
C ASP A 294 -5.12 24.18 19.65
N TYR A 295 -4.60 23.37 18.74
CA TYR A 295 -4.02 23.85 17.49
C TYR A 295 -5.03 24.55 16.59
N ARG A 296 -6.33 24.22 16.72
CA ARG A 296 -7.41 24.85 15.93
C ARG A 296 -7.60 26.32 16.30
N LYS A 297 -7.17 26.75 17.48
CA LYS A 297 -7.24 28.14 17.95
C LYS A 297 -6.00 28.97 17.59
N LYS A 298 -4.93 28.33 17.10
CA LYS A 298 -3.68 29.00 16.67
C LYS A 298 -3.68 29.37 15.18
N LYS A 299 -4.63 28.84 14.40
CA LYS A 299 -4.91 29.22 13.00
C LYS A 299 -5.91 30.36 12.94
#